data_AF-A0A6B3G9L1-F1
#
_entry.id   AF-A0A6B3G9L1-F1
#
_cell.length_a   1.000
_cell.length_b   1.000
_cell.length_c   1.000
_cell.angle_alpha   90.00
_cell.angle_beta   90.00
_cell.angle_gamma   90.00
#
_symmetry.space_group_name_H-M   'P 1'
#
loop_
_entity.id
_entity.type
_entity.pdbx_description
1 polymer ?
#
loop_
_entity_poly.entity_id
_entity_poly.type
_entity_poly.pdbx_seq_one_letter_code
_entity_poly.pdbx_strand_id
1 'polypeptide(L)' 'SGSAIGFYGDTGSSPVDENAPPGDGFLPSVCEEWEAATAAAEEAGVRTVHARTGLVVGREGGAWGRLFPL' A
#
# COMPACT_ATOMS: atom_id res chain seq x y z
N SER A 1 -9.33 1.61 6.49
CA SER A 1 -8.97 1.22 5.12
C SER A 1 -7.54 0.71 5.11
N GLY A 2 -7.14 -0.12 4.15
CA GLY A 2 -5.74 -0.52 3.94
C GLY A 2 -5.23 0.08 2.62
N SER A 3 -3.93 0.33 2.53
CA SER A 3 -3.23 0.69 1.29
C SER A 3 -2.06 -0.30 1.08
N ALA A 4 -1.21 -0.07 0.10
CA ALA A 4 -0.05 -0.93 -0.18
C ALA A 4 1.19 -0.11 -0.53
N ILE A 5 2.38 -0.70 -0.35
CA ILE A 5 3.63 -0.12 -0.88
C ILE A 5 3.63 0.05 -2.39
N GLY A 6 2.67 -0.59 -3.09
CA GLY A 6 2.40 -0.37 -4.51
C GLY A 6 2.11 1.09 -4.87
N PHE A 7 1.76 1.94 -3.88
CA PHE A 7 1.69 3.39 -4.01
C PHE A 7 2.98 4.00 -4.61
N TYR A 8 4.15 3.51 -4.20
CA TYR A 8 5.43 4.07 -4.63
C TYR A 8 5.93 3.54 -5.98
N GLY A 9 5.29 2.52 -6.54
CA GLY A 9 5.75 1.85 -7.76
C GLY A 9 7.11 1.15 -7.58
N ASP A 10 7.89 1.08 -8.67
CA ASP A 10 9.27 0.59 -8.63
C ASP A 10 10.22 1.75 -8.29
N THR A 11 10.75 1.75 -7.06
CA THR A 11 11.70 2.77 -6.59
C THR A 11 13.16 2.37 -6.82
N GLY A 12 13.41 1.20 -7.42
CA GLY A 12 14.73 0.63 -7.60
C GLY A 12 15.48 0.46 -6.28
N SER A 13 16.66 1.06 -6.18
CA SER A 13 17.48 1.08 -4.95
C SER A 13 17.28 2.34 -4.11
N SER A 14 16.38 3.24 -4.50
CA SER A 14 16.10 4.46 -3.78
C SER A 14 15.20 4.17 -2.57
N PRO A 15 15.64 4.49 -1.34
CA PRO A 15 14.77 4.39 -0.18
C PRO A 15 13.66 5.44 -0.28
N VAL A 16 12.46 5.08 0.16
CA VAL A 16 11.29 5.96 0.23
C VAL A 16 10.66 5.87 1.62
N ASP A 17 10.02 6.96 2.02
CA ASP A 17 9.19 7.05 3.22
C ASP A 17 7.77 7.56 2.86
N GLU A 18 6.93 7.78 3.87
CA GLU A 18 5.53 8.18 3.67
C GLU A 18 5.35 9.56 3.01
N ASN A 19 6.40 10.38 2.93
CA ASN A 19 6.37 11.68 2.27
C ASN A 19 6.78 11.59 0.78
N ALA A 20 7.22 10.42 0.30
CA ALA A 20 7.54 10.23 -1.11
C ALA A 20 6.27 10.32 -1.98
N PRO A 21 6.37 10.86 -3.21
CA PRO A 21 5.25 10.93 -4.13
C PRO A 21 4.81 9.51 -4.57
N PRO A 22 3.58 9.38 -5.10
CA PRO A 22 3.16 8.15 -5.77
C PRO A 22 4.05 7.88 -6.98
N GLY A 23 4.25 6.60 -7.29
CA GLY A 23 4.87 6.17 -8.53
C GLY A 23 3.93 6.27 -9.73
N ASP A 24 4.39 5.81 -10.89
CA ASP A 24 3.59 5.76 -12.12
C ASP A 24 3.10 4.34 -12.43
N GLY A 25 1.94 4.24 -13.08
CA GLY A 25 1.38 3.00 -13.59
C GLY A 25 0.20 2.47 -12.77
N PHE A 26 -0.18 1.21 -13.05
CA PHE A 26 -1.45 0.66 -12.57
C PHE A 26 -1.52 0.49 -11.04
N LEU A 27 -0.48 -0.01 -10.38
CA LEU A 27 -0.51 -0.24 -8.94
C LEU A 27 -0.49 1.07 -8.13
N PRO A 28 0.35 2.07 -8.47
CA PRO A 28 0.26 3.38 -7.87
C PRO A 28 -1.12 4.01 -8.03
N SER A 29 -1.69 4.01 -9.25
CA SER A 29 -3.00 4.62 -9.50
C SER A 29 -4.13 3.96 -8.70
N VAL A 30 -4.11 2.63 -8.58
CA VAL A 30 -5.07 1.90 -7.73
C VAL A 30 -4.93 2.30 -6.26
N CYS A 31 -3.70 2.47 -5.76
CA CYS A 31 -3.48 2.88 -4.37
C CYS A 31 -3.95 4.33 -4.14
N GLU A 32 -3.69 5.25 -5.06
CA GLU A 32 -4.19 6.63 -4.99
C GLU A 32 -5.72 6.66 -4.96
N GLU A 33 -6.40 5.94 -5.86
CA GLU A 33 -7.86 5.85 -5.88
C GLU A 33 -8.41 5.25 -4.59
N TRP A 34 -7.73 4.24 -4.02
CA TRP A 34 -8.16 3.60 -2.78
C TRP A 34 -7.97 4.50 -1.55
N GLU A 35 -6.90 5.29 -1.50
CA GLU A 35 -6.69 6.30 -0.45
C GLU A 35 -7.71 7.44 -0.61
N ALA A 36 -7.93 7.96 -1.82
CA ALA A 36 -8.92 9.01 -2.09
C ALA A 36 -10.36 8.60 -1.73
N ALA A 37 -10.71 7.32 -1.87
CA ALA A 37 -12.03 6.80 -1.50
C ALA A 37 -12.37 6.95 -0.01
N THR A 38 -11.39 7.24 0.87
CA THR A 38 -11.65 7.50 2.29
C THR A 38 -11.93 8.97 2.63
N ALA A 39 -11.92 9.88 1.65
CA ALA A 39 -12.12 11.32 1.86
C ALA A 39 -13.39 11.62 2.67
N ALA A 40 -14.50 10.91 2.42
CA ALA A 40 -15.74 11.11 3.16
C ALA A 40 -15.61 10.89 4.68
N ALA A 41 -14.72 9.99 5.12
CA ALA A 41 -14.45 9.79 6.55
C ALA A 41 -13.65 10.96 7.14
N GLU A 42 -12.67 11.47 6.39
CA GLU A 42 -11.87 12.64 6.78
C GLU A 42 -12.71 13.91 6.85
N GLU A 43 -13.56 14.14 5.85
CA GLU A 43 -14.52 15.25 5.78
C GLU A 43 -15.53 15.21 6.93
N ALA A 44 -15.90 14.01 7.39
CA ALA A 44 -16.72 13.80 8.58
C ALA A 44 -15.96 14.01 9.91
N GLY A 45 -14.68 14.39 9.87
CA GLY A 45 -13.84 14.60 11.05
C GLY A 45 -13.36 13.30 11.72
N VAL A 46 -13.51 12.15 11.06
CA VAL A 46 -13.01 10.87 11.56
C VAL A 46 -11.52 10.78 11.24
N ARG A 47 -10.70 10.45 12.24
CA ARG A 47 -9.27 10.21 12.05
C ARG A 47 -9.06 9.01 11.12
N THR A 48 -8.57 9.28 9.92
CA THR A 48 -8.23 8.29 8.90
C THR A 48 -6.72 8.07 8.86
N VAL A 49 -6.31 6.83 8.60
CA VAL A 49 -4.90 6.43 8.48
C VAL A 49 -4.78 5.41 7.35
N HIS A 50 -3.73 5.55 6.53
CA HIS A 50 -3.43 4.67 5.41
C HIS A 50 -2.17 3.84 5.71
N ALA A 51 -2.36 2.58 6.11
CA ALA A 51 -1.24 1.66 6.28
C ALA A 51 -0.84 1.08 4.91
N ARG A 52 0.29 1.53 4.35
CA ARG A 52 0.87 1.03 3.10
C ARG A 52 1.66 -0.24 3.35
N THR A 53 0.96 -1.38 3.35
CA THR A 53 1.55 -2.67 3.73
C THR A 53 2.46 -3.22 2.63
N GLY A 54 3.62 -3.76 3.03
CA GLY A 54 4.55 -4.46 2.14
C GLY A 54 4.16 -5.90 1.87
N LEU A 55 5.15 -6.72 1.49
CA LEU A 55 4.95 -8.16 1.36
C LEU A 55 4.60 -8.77 2.73
N VAL A 56 3.39 -9.31 2.87
CA VAL A 56 2.97 -9.96 4.11
C VAL A 56 3.50 -11.40 4.12
N VAL A 57 4.38 -11.69 5.08
CA VAL A 57 4.92 -13.03 5.32
C VAL A 57 4.33 -13.63 6.58
N GLY A 58 3.83 -14.86 6.49
CA GLY A 58 3.24 -15.59 7.62
C GLY A 58 3.53 -17.08 7.54
N ARG A 59 3.65 -17.74 8.69
CA ARG A 59 3.93 -19.19 8.75
C ARG A 59 2.85 -20.03 8.06
N GLU A 60 1.60 -19.60 8.18
CA GLU A 60 0.41 -20.34 7.73
C GLU A 60 -0.29 -19.65 6.54
N GLY A 61 0.41 -18.74 5.83
CA GLY A 61 -0.19 -18.03 4.70
C GLY A 61 0.65 -16.87 4.16
N GLY A 62 -0.02 -15.91 3.54
CA GLY A 62 0.65 -14.77 2.89
C GLY A 62 1.55 -15.21 1.73
N ALA A 63 2.62 -14.46 1.49
CA ALA A 63 3.54 -14.73 0.39
C ALA A 63 4.29 -16.07 0.52
N TRP A 64 4.62 -16.49 1.74
CA TRP A 64 5.36 -17.75 2.00
C TRP A 64 4.60 -19.00 1.60
N GLY A 65 3.27 -19.06 1.80
CA GLY A 65 2.48 -20.18 1.31
C GLY A 65 2.50 -20.36 -0.21
N ARG A 66 2.86 -19.32 -0.98
CA ARG A 66 2.96 -19.40 -2.45
C ARG A 66 4.40 -19.54 -2.95
N LEU A 67 5.36 -18.88 -2.31
CA LEU A 67 6.76 -18.83 -2.76
C LEU A 67 7.60 -19.99 -2.25
N PHE A 68 7.21 -20.60 -1.13
CA PHE A 68 7.85 -21.79 -0.58
C PHE A 68 6.81 -22.88 -0.33
N PRO A 69 6.19 -23.44 -1.40
CA PRO A 69 5.40 -24.64 -1.25
C PRO A 69 6.33 -25.74 -0.76
N LEU A 70 6.14 -26.19 0.48
CA LEU A 70 6.80 -27.37 1.03
C LEU A 70 6.24 -28.63 0.37
#